data_AF-A0A0D2LLC7-F1
#
_entry.id   AF-A0A0D2LLC7-F1
#
_cell.length_a   1.000
_cell.length_b   1.000
_cell.length_c   1.000
_cell.angle_alpha   90.00
_cell.angle_beta   90.00
_cell.angle_gamma   90.00
#
_symmetry.space_group_name_H-M   'P 1'
#
loop_
_entity.id
_entity.type
_entity.pdbx_description
1 polymer ?
#
loop_
_entity_poly.entity_id
_entity_poly.type
_entity_poly.pdbx_seq_one_letter_code
_entity_poly.pdbx_strand_id
1 'polypeptide(L)'
;MTAHPELPKHNMLVMSLPQAFDNEVYNRSSALLVSEWLFFPAFRHPSLPTETALAKSRDSNILCLSGPVGSGKTQLAAHLAPWLAEMGCLGGYFTFDHGLGLGPTATLDALPLTLIHQAAAVEPDMCTHLATAFANNPTAAHQALERRFLSLFVAPVLSFVAARLPAGGAWNPLAPLVFIIDGLGAAEGHSAGMIGALAEWLAGSGVLALPPHIRFLLLTRPEVGLAAALRARQANCVYAEMEPEVHCTPGESLWMSESGVVLQAGEVPRVREAPLAHSPLALKGPV
;
A
#
# COMPACT_ATOMS: atom_id res chain seq x y z
N MET A 1 -16.01 2.37 -4.00
CA MET A 1 -16.63 1.06 -3.72
C MET A 1 -17.79 1.24 -2.77
N THR A 2 -18.93 0.62 -3.05
CA THR A 2 -20.15 0.77 -2.25
C THR A 2 -20.23 -0.28 -1.14
N ALA A 3 -20.79 0.09 0.01
CA ALA A 3 -21.07 -0.86 1.08
C ALA A 3 -22.09 -1.90 0.61
N HIS A 4 -21.84 -3.19 0.89
CA HIS A 4 -22.85 -4.23 0.66
C HIS A 4 -24.10 -3.95 1.54
N PRO A 5 -25.32 -3.96 1.00
CA PRO A 5 -26.52 -3.52 1.72
C PRO A 5 -26.93 -4.44 2.86
N GLU A 6 -26.59 -5.73 2.77
CA GLU A 6 -27.00 -6.76 3.75
C GLU A 6 -26.06 -6.85 4.96
N LEU A 7 -24.89 -6.22 4.89
CA LEU A 7 -23.91 -6.27 5.95
C LEU A 7 -24.04 -5.06 6.89
N PRO A 8 -23.77 -5.23 8.21
CA PRO A 8 -23.85 -4.15 9.16
C PRO A 8 -22.85 -3.02 8.84
N LYS A 9 -23.33 -1.79 8.65
CA LYS A 9 -22.48 -0.63 8.27
C LYS A 9 -21.66 -0.03 9.41
N HIS A 10 -21.72 -0.61 10.61
CA HIS A 10 -20.99 -0.04 11.74
C HIS A 10 -19.49 -0.21 11.52
N ASN A 11 -18.72 0.83 11.80
CA ASN A 11 -17.25 0.77 11.77
C ASN A 11 -16.66 0.27 10.44
N MET A 12 -17.33 0.54 9.33
CA MET A 12 -16.73 0.48 7.99
C MET A 12 -16.53 1.91 7.48
N LEU A 13 -15.56 2.07 6.57
CA LEU A 13 -15.36 3.30 5.83
C LEU A 13 -15.78 3.12 4.37
N VAL A 14 -16.44 4.13 3.81
CA VAL A 14 -16.72 4.18 2.39
C VAL A 14 -15.48 4.69 1.68
N MET A 15 -14.86 3.84 0.87
CA MET A 15 -13.63 4.16 0.16
C MET A 15 -13.92 4.40 -1.33
N SER A 16 -13.36 5.49 -1.86
CA SER A 16 -13.29 5.76 -3.29
C SER A 16 -12.02 5.15 -3.87
N LEU A 17 -12.08 4.69 -5.12
CA LEU A 17 -10.85 4.29 -5.83
C LEU A 17 -9.97 5.53 -6.05
N PRO A 18 -8.65 5.37 -6.00
CA PRO A 18 -7.75 6.47 -6.32
C PRO A 18 -7.92 6.85 -7.80
N GLN A 19 -7.82 8.15 -8.09
CA GLN A 19 -7.91 8.66 -9.46
C GLN A 19 -6.50 8.75 -10.04
N ALA A 20 -6.34 8.26 -11.27
CA ALA A 20 -5.09 8.43 -12.01
C ALA A 20 -5.01 9.87 -12.53
N PHE A 21 -3.84 10.48 -12.50
CA PHE A 21 -3.61 11.76 -13.16
C PHE A 21 -3.07 11.50 -14.57
N ASP A 22 -3.69 12.11 -15.60
CA ASP A 22 -3.43 11.86 -17.03
C ASP A 22 -1.96 12.05 -17.49
N ASN A 23 -1.10 12.64 -16.64
CA ASN A 23 0.27 13.02 -16.99
C ASN A 23 1.37 12.30 -16.18
N GLU A 24 1.04 11.42 -15.24
CA GLU A 24 2.06 10.74 -14.43
C GLU A 24 2.33 9.32 -14.94
N VAL A 25 3.55 9.10 -15.44
CA VAL A 25 4.06 7.79 -15.80
C VAL A 25 4.26 7.01 -14.51
N TYR A 26 3.50 5.97 -14.23
CA TYR A 26 3.80 5.09 -13.10
C TYR A 26 5.02 4.21 -13.40
N ASN A 27 5.78 3.87 -12.36
CA ASN A 27 6.91 2.94 -12.46
C ASN A 27 6.50 1.56 -13.05
N ARG A 28 6.80 1.35 -14.34
CA ARG A 28 6.52 0.10 -15.06
C ARG A 28 7.14 -1.14 -14.41
N SER A 29 8.34 -1.01 -13.85
CA SER A 29 9.02 -2.14 -13.20
C SER A 29 8.24 -2.62 -11.97
N SER A 30 7.68 -1.69 -11.20
CA SER A 30 6.81 -2.02 -10.06
C SER A 30 5.50 -2.66 -10.50
N ALA A 31 4.90 -2.20 -11.61
CA ALA A 31 3.70 -2.82 -12.15
C ALA A 31 3.96 -4.25 -12.64
N LEU A 32 5.10 -4.49 -13.29
CA LEU A 32 5.53 -5.83 -13.69
C LEU A 32 5.71 -6.74 -12.46
N LEU A 33 6.42 -6.27 -11.43
CA LEU A 33 6.59 -7.02 -10.19
C LEU A 33 5.24 -7.39 -9.54
N VAL A 34 4.32 -6.42 -9.45
CA VAL A 34 2.99 -6.68 -8.90
C VAL A 34 2.24 -7.71 -9.75
N SER A 35 2.28 -7.58 -11.07
CA SER A 35 1.62 -8.53 -11.98
C SER A 35 2.21 -9.94 -11.85
N GLU A 36 3.53 -10.07 -11.75
CA GLU A 36 4.18 -11.35 -11.52
C GLU A 36 3.71 -11.93 -10.18
N TRP A 37 3.78 -11.18 -9.09
CA TRP A 37 3.34 -11.65 -7.78
C TRP A 37 1.87 -12.07 -7.75
N LEU A 38 0.98 -11.34 -8.44
CA LEU A 38 -0.46 -11.65 -8.49
C LEU A 38 -0.76 -12.94 -9.24
N PHE A 39 -0.15 -13.15 -10.40
CA PHE A 39 -0.55 -14.22 -11.32
C PHE A 39 0.40 -15.42 -11.32
N PHE A 40 1.53 -15.39 -10.63
CA PHE A 40 2.49 -16.50 -10.63
C PHE A 40 1.92 -17.86 -10.20
N PRO A 41 1.04 -17.98 -9.17
CA PRO A 41 0.46 -19.27 -8.82
C PRO A 41 -0.53 -19.80 -9.87
N ALA A 42 -1.21 -18.90 -10.59
CA ALA A 42 -2.24 -19.23 -11.58
C ALA A 42 -1.65 -19.84 -12.87
N PHE A 43 -0.38 -19.55 -13.19
CA PHE A 43 0.30 -20.04 -14.40
C PHE A 43 1.19 -21.29 -14.17
N ARG A 44 0.98 -22.05 -13.09
CA ARG A 44 1.72 -23.31 -12.90
C ARG A 44 1.35 -24.34 -13.98
N HIS A 45 2.20 -24.47 -14.99
CA HIS A 45 2.28 -25.70 -15.78
C HIS A 45 3.05 -26.76 -14.95
N PRO A 46 2.54 -27.99 -14.81
CA PRO A 46 3.11 -29.01 -13.90
C PRO A 46 4.54 -29.51 -14.24
N SER A 47 5.25 -28.91 -15.19
CA SER A 47 6.49 -29.45 -15.77
C SER A 47 7.74 -28.57 -15.64
N LEU A 48 7.73 -27.47 -14.87
CA LEU A 48 8.91 -26.60 -14.75
C LEU A 48 9.66 -26.78 -13.42
N PRO A 49 11.00 -27.01 -13.45
CA PRO A 49 11.80 -27.18 -12.24
C PRO A 49 11.82 -25.91 -11.39
N THR A 50 11.74 -26.11 -10.08
CA THR A 50 11.71 -25.06 -9.06
C THR A 50 13.11 -24.79 -8.55
N GLU A 51 13.83 -23.84 -9.13
CA GLU A 51 15.10 -23.37 -8.59
C GLU A 51 15.19 -21.84 -8.66
N THR A 52 14.93 -21.17 -7.53
CA THR A 52 15.59 -19.93 -7.06
C THR A 52 14.98 -19.54 -5.72
N ALA A 53 15.73 -18.78 -4.89
CA ALA A 53 15.31 -18.29 -3.57
C ALA A 53 14.00 -17.47 -3.57
N LEU A 54 13.54 -16.99 -4.74
CA LEU A 54 12.22 -16.38 -4.94
C LEU A 54 11.06 -17.37 -4.77
N ALA A 55 11.29 -18.68 -4.86
CA ALA A 55 10.26 -19.72 -4.75
C ALA A 55 9.59 -19.79 -3.36
N LYS A 56 10.30 -19.46 -2.27
CA LYS A 56 9.72 -19.42 -0.91
C LYS A 56 8.84 -18.18 -0.67
N SER A 57 9.05 -17.11 -1.45
CA SER A 57 8.37 -15.82 -1.27
C SER A 57 7.06 -15.72 -2.07
N ARG A 58 6.77 -16.65 -2.99
CA ARG A 58 5.69 -16.53 -4.00
C ARG A 58 4.31 -17.01 -3.53
N ASP A 59 4.25 -17.75 -2.43
CA ASP A 59 2.99 -18.16 -1.77
C ASP A 59 2.52 -17.15 -0.72
N SER A 60 3.22 -16.02 -0.57
CA SER A 60 2.84 -14.96 0.35
C SER A 60 1.58 -14.22 -0.11
N ASN A 61 0.61 -14.09 0.79
CA ASN A 61 -0.56 -13.26 0.61
C ASN A 61 -0.24 -11.76 0.64
N ILE A 62 0.99 -11.33 0.93
CA ILE A 62 1.34 -9.92 1.12
C ILE A 62 2.50 -9.52 0.21
N LEU A 63 2.33 -8.43 -0.54
CA LEU A 63 3.41 -7.67 -1.15
C LEU A 63 3.48 -6.29 -0.51
N CYS A 64 4.58 -6.00 0.18
CA CYS A 64 4.86 -4.70 0.77
C CYS A 64 5.81 -3.93 -0.13
N LEU A 65 5.27 -2.91 -0.81
CA LEU A 65 5.98 -2.03 -1.71
C LEU A 65 6.24 -0.69 -1.02
N SER A 66 7.51 -0.46 -0.67
CA SER A 66 7.94 0.74 0.04
C SER A 66 8.58 1.76 -0.90
N GLY A 67 8.38 3.06 -0.70
CA GLY A 67 9.10 4.07 -1.50
C GLY A 67 8.89 5.47 -0.96
N PRO A 68 9.80 6.42 -1.25
CA PRO A 68 9.70 7.80 -0.77
C PRO A 68 8.47 8.52 -1.34
N VAL A 69 8.20 9.73 -0.84
CA VAL A 69 7.22 10.63 -1.45
C VAL A 69 7.57 10.87 -2.92
N GLY A 70 6.56 10.92 -3.79
CA GLY A 70 6.75 11.12 -5.23
C GLY A 70 7.17 9.87 -6.01
N SER A 71 7.32 8.70 -5.37
CA SER A 71 7.67 7.46 -6.09
C SER A 71 6.51 6.82 -6.88
N GLY A 72 5.39 7.53 -7.09
CA GLY A 72 4.25 7.01 -7.87
C GLY A 72 3.45 5.86 -7.23
N LYS A 73 3.54 5.59 -5.92
CA LYS A 73 2.81 4.48 -5.25
C LYS A 73 1.28 4.58 -5.42
N THR A 74 0.69 5.71 -5.03
CA THR A 74 -0.76 5.92 -5.17
C THR A 74 -1.18 5.95 -6.65
N GLN A 75 -0.32 6.42 -7.55
CA GLN A 75 -0.58 6.31 -9.00
C GLN A 75 -0.58 4.86 -9.46
N LEU A 76 0.37 4.04 -9.00
CA LEU A 76 0.36 2.63 -9.28
C LEU A 76 -0.96 1.99 -8.80
N ALA A 77 -1.46 2.33 -7.62
CA ALA A 77 -2.79 1.89 -7.18
C ALA A 77 -3.91 2.41 -8.10
N ALA A 78 -3.86 3.67 -8.53
CA ALA A 78 -4.83 4.29 -9.43
C ALA A 78 -4.87 3.64 -10.81
N HIS A 79 -3.74 3.13 -11.30
CA HIS A 79 -3.69 2.38 -12.54
C HIS A 79 -4.09 0.92 -12.37
N LEU A 80 -3.66 0.26 -11.29
CA LEU A 80 -3.95 -1.15 -11.05
C LEU A 80 -5.40 -1.40 -10.65
N ALA A 81 -6.00 -0.55 -9.82
CA ALA A 81 -7.33 -0.81 -9.27
C ALA A 81 -8.42 -0.91 -10.36
N PRO A 82 -8.50 0.00 -11.36
CA PRO A 82 -9.45 -0.15 -12.46
C PRO A 82 -9.23 -1.44 -13.26
N TRP A 83 -7.97 -1.78 -13.58
CA TRP A 83 -7.63 -2.99 -14.31
C TRP A 83 -8.04 -4.25 -13.55
N LEU A 84 -7.74 -4.29 -12.25
CA LEU A 84 -8.14 -5.39 -11.37
C LEU A 84 -9.68 -5.47 -11.25
N ALA A 85 -10.37 -4.33 -11.20
CA ALA A 85 -11.83 -4.31 -11.15
C ALA A 85 -12.46 -4.83 -12.45
N GLU A 86 -11.94 -4.44 -13.61
CA GLU A 86 -12.36 -4.93 -14.92
C GLU A 86 -12.15 -6.44 -15.07
N MET A 87 -11.07 -6.98 -14.49
CA MET A 87 -10.79 -8.41 -14.45
C MET A 87 -11.55 -9.18 -13.34
N GLY A 88 -12.39 -8.51 -12.54
CA GLY A 88 -13.05 -9.12 -11.38
C GLY A 88 -12.10 -9.56 -10.26
N CYS A 89 -10.87 -9.06 -10.26
CA CYS A 89 -9.80 -9.40 -9.33
C CYS A 89 -9.67 -8.40 -8.16
N LEU A 90 -10.24 -7.19 -8.26
CA LEU A 90 -10.14 -6.21 -7.17
C LEU A 90 -11.10 -6.57 -6.03
N GLY A 91 -10.58 -7.15 -4.95
CA GLY A 91 -11.36 -7.42 -3.73
C GLY A 91 -11.64 -6.17 -2.90
N GLY A 92 -10.75 -5.18 -2.95
CA GLY A 92 -10.94 -3.94 -2.19
C GLY A 92 -9.84 -2.92 -2.35
N TYR A 93 -10.16 -1.68 -1.99
CA TYR A 93 -9.20 -0.59 -1.86
C TYR A 93 -9.42 0.13 -0.53
N PHE A 94 -8.36 0.29 0.24
CA PHE A 94 -8.36 0.98 1.51
C PHE A 94 -7.23 1.99 1.56
N THR A 95 -7.50 3.22 1.97
CA THR A 95 -6.46 4.22 2.16
C THR A 95 -6.52 4.84 3.55
N PHE A 96 -5.34 5.02 4.16
CA PHE A 96 -5.20 5.80 5.39
C PHE A 96 -5.31 7.32 5.14
N ASP A 97 -5.23 7.74 3.87
CA ASP A 97 -5.42 9.12 3.44
C ASP A 97 -6.76 9.28 2.71
N HIS A 98 -7.84 9.26 3.49
CA HIS A 98 -9.22 9.24 3.00
C HIS A 98 -9.99 10.55 3.30
N GLY A 99 -9.33 11.56 3.88
CA GLY A 99 -9.91 12.89 4.11
C GLY A 99 -11.10 12.95 5.08
N LEU A 100 -11.48 11.85 5.76
CA LEU A 100 -12.64 11.82 6.67
C LEU A 100 -12.35 12.39 8.07
N GLY A 101 -11.15 12.93 8.31
CA GLY A 101 -10.76 13.50 9.61
C GLY A 101 -10.67 12.49 10.76
N LEU A 102 -10.69 11.18 10.45
CA LEU A 102 -10.51 10.13 11.44
C LEU A 102 -9.03 9.97 11.80
N GLY A 103 -8.76 9.72 13.08
CA GLY A 103 -7.41 9.40 13.53
C GLY A 103 -6.92 8.06 12.94
N PRO A 104 -5.60 7.86 12.78
CA PRO A 104 -5.05 6.63 12.19
C PRO A 104 -5.45 5.34 12.93
N THR A 105 -5.61 5.39 14.25
CA THR A 105 -6.08 4.22 15.04
C THR A 105 -7.53 3.85 14.73
N ALA A 106 -8.43 4.83 14.62
CA ALA A 106 -9.83 4.58 14.26
C ALA A 106 -9.93 4.06 12.81
N THR A 107 -9.07 4.59 11.93
CA THR A 107 -8.94 4.14 10.55
C THR A 107 -8.52 2.66 10.49
N LEU A 108 -7.49 2.28 11.26
CA LEU A 108 -7.06 0.89 11.36
C LEU A 108 -8.17 -0.02 11.92
N ASP A 109 -8.90 0.42 12.95
CA ASP A 109 -9.99 -0.38 13.53
C ASP A 109 -11.11 -0.66 12.52
N ALA A 110 -11.37 0.26 11.58
CA ALA A 110 -12.36 0.09 10.53
C ALA A 110 -11.91 -0.81 9.36
N LEU A 111 -10.62 -1.15 9.26
CA LEU A 111 -10.04 -1.89 8.14
C LEU A 111 -10.74 -3.24 7.89
N PRO A 112 -10.92 -4.16 8.87
CA PRO A 112 -11.47 -5.48 8.59
C PRO A 112 -12.90 -5.42 8.02
N LEU A 113 -13.76 -4.60 8.61
CA LEU A 113 -15.14 -4.47 8.15
C LEU A 113 -15.21 -3.82 6.77
N THR A 114 -14.36 -2.84 6.51
CA THR A 114 -14.25 -2.23 5.18
C THR A 114 -13.87 -3.28 4.13
N LEU A 115 -12.87 -4.12 4.39
CA LEU A 115 -12.46 -5.20 3.49
C LEU A 115 -13.57 -6.24 3.30
N ILE A 116 -14.28 -6.62 4.37
CA ILE A 116 -15.39 -7.59 4.30
C ILE A 116 -16.51 -7.09 3.39
N HIS A 117 -16.95 -5.84 3.55
CA HIS A 117 -18.00 -5.28 2.69
C HIS A 117 -17.54 -5.14 1.24
N GLN A 118 -16.28 -4.77 1.02
CA GLN A 118 -15.72 -4.66 -0.32
C GLN A 118 -15.65 -6.02 -1.00
N ALA A 119 -15.19 -7.06 -0.29
CA ALA A 119 -15.16 -8.43 -0.78
C ALA A 119 -16.55 -8.97 -1.12
N ALA A 120 -17.54 -8.74 -0.25
CA ALA A 120 -18.92 -9.14 -0.48
C ALA A 120 -19.56 -8.47 -1.70
N ALA A 121 -19.14 -7.24 -2.03
CA ALA A 121 -19.62 -6.53 -3.22
C ALA A 121 -19.01 -7.08 -4.52
N VAL A 122 -17.84 -7.71 -4.45
CA VAL A 122 -17.09 -8.21 -5.61
C VAL A 122 -17.41 -9.66 -5.91
N GLU A 123 -17.58 -10.50 -4.88
CA GLU A 123 -17.91 -11.92 -5.01
C GLU A 123 -19.24 -12.22 -4.29
N PRO A 124 -20.38 -12.20 -5.02
CA PRO A 124 -21.71 -12.38 -4.43
C PRO A 124 -21.87 -13.70 -3.67
N ASP A 125 -21.27 -14.79 -4.15
CA ASP A 125 -21.40 -16.09 -3.49
C ASP A 125 -20.66 -16.13 -2.15
N MET A 126 -19.58 -15.35 -2.01
CA MET A 126 -18.88 -15.18 -0.73
C MET A 126 -19.70 -14.33 0.24
N CYS A 127 -20.55 -13.43 -0.25
CA CYS A 127 -21.41 -12.59 0.59
C CYS A 127 -22.29 -13.44 1.52
N THR A 128 -22.89 -14.53 1.04
CA THR A 128 -23.73 -15.39 1.87
C THR A 128 -22.96 -15.96 3.07
N HIS A 129 -21.70 -16.38 2.88
CA HIS A 129 -20.86 -16.86 3.97
C HIS A 129 -20.50 -15.74 4.96
N LEU A 130 -20.16 -14.55 4.45
CA LEU A 130 -19.84 -13.38 5.27
C LEU A 130 -21.05 -12.92 6.09
N ALA A 131 -22.22 -12.79 5.46
CA ALA A 131 -23.47 -12.40 6.11
C ALA A 131 -23.89 -13.42 7.19
N THR A 132 -23.73 -14.71 6.91
CA THR A 132 -23.99 -15.78 7.89
C THR A 132 -23.05 -15.68 9.09
N ALA A 133 -21.77 -15.36 8.88
CA ALA A 133 -20.82 -15.18 9.98
C ALA A 133 -21.21 -14.01 10.90
N PHE A 134 -21.68 -12.88 10.34
CA PHE A 134 -22.22 -11.78 11.15
C PHE A 134 -23.48 -12.16 11.90
N ALA A 135 -24.43 -12.83 11.25
CA ALA A 135 -25.69 -13.24 11.87
C ALA A 135 -25.46 -14.18 13.06
N ASN A 136 -24.50 -15.09 12.92
CA ASN A 136 -24.14 -16.05 13.97
C ASN A 136 -23.32 -15.44 15.11
N ASN A 137 -22.60 -14.34 14.85
CA ASN A 137 -21.78 -13.68 15.86
C ASN A 137 -21.81 -12.14 15.75
N PRO A 138 -22.93 -11.48 16.10
CA PRO A 138 -23.05 -10.02 15.94
C PRO A 138 -22.05 -9.22 16.78
N THR A 139 -21.59 -9.77 17.91
CA THR A 139 -20.63 -9.08 18.80
C THR A 139 -19.19 -9.14 18.28
N ALA A 140 -18.90 -9.98 17.28
CA ALA A 140 -17.58 -10.10 16.66
C ALA A 140 -17.04 -8.77 16.14
N ALA A 141 -17.94 -7.90 15.66
CA ALA A 141 -17.55 -6.61 15.10
C ALA A 141 -17.04 -5.59 16.13
N HIS A 142 -17.22 -5.88 17.43
CA HIS A 142 -16.65 -5.09 18.52
C HIS A 142 -15.42 -5.76 19.16
N GLN A 143 -14.98 -6.91 18.63
CA GLN A 143 -13.77 -7.57 19.11
C GLN A 143 -12.52 -6.84 18.61
N ALA A 144 -11.37 -7.19 19.21
CA ALA A 144 -10.07 -6.75 18.75
C ALA A 144 -9.83 -7.11 17.27
N LEU A 145 -9.04 -6.28 16.59
CA LEU A 145 -8.76 -6.32 15.15
C LEU A 145 -8.55 -7.74 14.59
N GLU A 146 -7.62 -8.50 15.17
CA GLU A 146 -7.30 -9.88 14.73
C GLU A 146 -8.49 -10.84 14.89
N ARG A 147 -9.16 -10.83 16.04
CA ARG A 147 -10.31 -11.72 16.29
C ARG A 147 -11.50 -11.37 15.39
N ARG A 148 -11.73 -10.08 15.17
CA ARG A 148 -12.74 -9.58 14.24
C ARG A 148 -12.47 -10.08 12.83
N PHE A 149 -11.23 -9.93 12.36
CA PHE A 149 -10.83 -10.40 11.04
C PHE A 149 -10.94 -11.93 10.91
N LEU A 150 -10.47 -12.68 11.90
CA LEU A 150 -10.56 -14.14 11.92
C LEU A 150 -12.01 -14.64 11.82
N SER A 151 -12.90 -14.10 12.65
CA SER A 151 -14.28 -14.58 12.77
C SER A 151 -15.19 -14.11 11.63
N LEU A 152 -15.00 -12.88 11.14
CA LEU A 152 -15.91 -12.28 10.15
C LEU A 152 -15.37 -12.28 8.73
N PHE A 153 -14.08 -12.55 8.52
CA PHE A 153 -13.48 -12.64 7.18
C PHE A 153 -12.84 -13.99 6.93
N VAL A 154 -11.84 -14.39 7.72
CA VAL A 154 -11.02 -15.58 7.42
C VAL A 154 -11.84 -16.87 7.48
N ALA A 155 -12.56 -17.13 8.58
CA ALA A 155 -13.38 -18.32 8.72
C ALA A 155 -14.48 -18.45 7.64
N PRO A 156 -15.26 -17.40 7.30
CA PRO A 156 -16.23 -17.48 6.22
C PRO A 156 -15.58 -17.63 4.84
N VAL A 157 -14.45 -16.96 4.55
CA VAL A 157 -13.69 -17.16 3.30
C VAL A 157 -13.22 -18.60 3.15
N LEU A 158 -12.69 -19.20 4.22
CA LEU A 158 -12.26 -20.60 4.22
C LEU A 158 -13.44 -21.56 4.00
N SER A 159 -14.57 -21.28 4.64
CA SER A 159 -15.80 -22.08 4.47
C SER A 159 -16.33 -21.98 3.04
N PHE A 160 -16.31 -20.79 2.45
CA PHE A 160 -16.68 -20.54 1.07
C PHE A 160 -15.78 -21.31 0.09
N VAL A 161 -14.46 -21.25 0.27
CA VAL A 161 -13.51 -21.99 -0.57
C VAL A 161 -13.70 -23.50 -0.42
N ALA A 162 -13.90 -24.00 0.80
CA ALA A 162 -14.16 -25.41 1.06
C ALA A 162 -15.48 -25.88 0.41
N ALA A 163 -16.53 -25.06 0.43
CA ALA A 163 -17.81 -25.38 -0.20
C ALA A 163 -17.75 -25.39 -1.75
N ARG A 164 -16.85 -24.60 -2.33
CA ARG A 164 -16.65 -24.51 -3.79
C ARG A 164 -15.70 -25.54 -4.38
N LEU A 165 -14.90 -26.25 -3.56
CA LEU A 165 -14.10 -27.38 -3.99
C LEU A 165 -15.01 -28.62 -4.07
N PRO A 166 -15.49 -29.06 -5.26
CA PRO A 166 -16.27 -30.29 -5.36
C PRO A 166 -15.35 -31.47 -5.05
N ALA A 167 -15.91 -32.56 -4.55
CA ALA A 167 -15.26 -33.87 -4.56
C ALA A 167 -15.00 -34.30 -6.02
N GLY A 168 -13.90 -33.80 -6.62
CA GLY A 168 -13.46 -34.13 -7.99
C GLY A 168 -13.70 -33.06 -9.06
N GLY A 169 -14.11 -31.83 -8.72
CA GLY A 169 -14.22 -30.73 -9.70
C GLY A 169 -13.08 -29.73 -9.55
N ALA A 170 -12.48 -29.30 -10.66
CA ALA A 170 -11.47 -28.25 -10.62
C ALA A 170 -12.15 -26.89 -10.41
N TRP A 171 -12.21 -26.40 -9.17
CA TRP A 171 -12.29 -24.96 -8.96
C TRP A 171 -11.07 -24.34 -9.64
N ASN A 172 -11.27 -23.34 -10.49
CA ASN A 172 -10.21 -22.68 -11.22
C ASN A 172 -9.94 -21.29 -10.61
N PRO A 173 -9.14 -21.18 -9.53
CA PRO A 173 -8.89 -19.92 -8.82
C PRO A 173 -7.91 -19.00 -9.54
N LEU A 174 -7.94 -18.95 -10.88
CA LEU A 174 -6.91 -18.21 -11.62
C LEU A 174 -6.96 -16.70 -11.39
N ALA A 175 -8.10 -16.17 -10.94
CA ALA A 175 -8.25 -14.76 -10.61
C ALA A 175 -7.91 -14.52 -9.12
N PRO A 176 -6.79 -13.86 -8.81
CA PRO A 176 -6.51 -13.43 -7.45
C PRO A 176 -7.55 -12.40 -7.00
N LEU A 177 -7.98 -12.47 -5.73
CA LEU A 177 -8.77 -11.43 -5.09
C LEU A 177 -7.83 -10.51 -4.32
N VAL A 178 -7.65 -9.29 -4.84
CA VAL A 178 -6.60 -8.36 -4.44
C VAL A 178 -7.17 -7.21 -3.62
N PHE A 179 -6.62 -7.00 -2.43
CA PHE A 179 -6.86 -5.85 -1.59
C PHE A 179 -5.67 -4.91 -1.63
N ILE A 180 -5.89 -3.66 -2.03
CA ILE A 180 -4.86 -2.63 -2.04
C ILE A 180 -5.01 -1.78 -0.78
N ILE A 181 -3.93 -1.65 0.01
CA ILE A 181 -3.86 -0.82 1.21
C ILE A 181 -2.82 0.28 0.96
N ASP A 182 -3.27 1.52 0.85
CA ASP A 182 -2.46 2.69 0.49
C ASP A 182 -2.52 3.80 1.56
N GLY A 183 -1.77 4.88 1.36
CA GLY A 183 -1.77 6.08 2.20
C GLY A 183 -0.99 5.94 3.50
N LEU A 184 -0.28 4.82 3.70
CA LEU A 184 0.54 4.58 4.88
C LEU A 184 1.73 5.56 4.90
N GLY A 185 1.66 6.52 5.82
CA GLY A 185 2.66 7.58 5.97
C GLY A 185 2.34 8.89 5.26
N ALA A 186 1.19 9.01 4.60
CA ALA A 186 0.78 10.26 3.98
C ALA A 186 0.26 11.29 4.99
N ALA A 187 -0.45 10.84 6.02
CA ALA A 187 -0.97 11.69 7.09
C ALA A 187 0.00 11.80 8.28
N GLU A 188 0.05 12.99 8.90
CA GLU A 188 0.67 13.16 10.20
C GLU A 188 -0.06 12.30 11.26
N GLY A 189 0.67 11.80 12.26
CA GLY A 189 0.06 11.09 13.39
C GLY A 189 -0.06 9.57 13.28
N HIS A 190 0.54 8.93 12.27
CA HIS A 190 0.76 7.48 12.29
C HIS A 190 1.67 7.11 13.47
N SER A 191 1.08 6.68 14.59
CA SER A 191 1.85 6.34 15.79
C SER A 191 2.56 4.99 15.62
N ALA A 192 3.69 4.82 16.29
CA ALA A 192 4.40 3.55 16.34
C ALA A 192 3.50 2.40 16.87
N GLY A 193 2.55 2.72 17.77
CA GLY A 193 1.57 1.76 18.26
C GLY A 193 0.60 1.29 17.17
N MET A 194 0.09 2.19 16.34
CA MET A 194 -0.80 1.83 15.23
C MET A 194 -0.07 1.01 14.17
N ILE A 195 1.15 1.40 13.77
CA ILE A 195 1.97 0.62 12.85
C ILE A 195 2.33 -0.74 13.43
N GLY A 196 2.61 -0.80 14.73
CA GLY A 196 2.84 -2.06 15.45
C GLY A 196 1.63 -2.99 15.39
N ALA A 197 0.42 -2.45 15.62
CA ALA A 197 -0.83 -3.20 15.55
C ALA A 197 -1.16 -3.67 14.12
N LEU A 198 -0.95 -2.82 13.11
CA LEU A 198 -1.10 -3.21 11.71
C LEU A 198 -0.11 -4.32 11.32
N ALA A 199 1.15 -4.19 11.70
CA ALA A 199 2.17 -5.21 11.45
C ALA A 199 1.88 -6.52 12.17
N GLU A 200 1.34 -6.45 13.40
CA GLU A 200 0.90 -7.62 14.16
C GLU A 200 -0.27 -8.33 13.48
N TRP A 201 -1.28 -7.60 13.01
CA TRP A 201 -2.40 -8.16 12.26
C TRP A 201 -1.96 -8.79 10.93
N LEU A 202 -1.11 -8.10 10.15
CA LEU A 202 -0.58 -8.61 8.89
C LEU A 202 0.30 -9.87 9.06
N ALA A 203 1.05 -9.95 10.15
CA ALA A 203 1.83 -11.13 10.52
C ALA A 203 1.00 -12.20 11.25
N GLY A 204 -0.27 -11.90 11.54
CA GLY A 204 -1.16 -12.70 12.35
C GLY A 204 -1.59 -13.98 11.67
N SER A 205 -2.13 -14.89 12.49
CA SER A 205 -2.66 -16.17 12.03
C SER A 205 -3.78 -16.01 11.00
N GLY A 206 -4.54 -14.92 11.07
CA GLY A 206 -5.63 -14.67 10.13
C GLY A 206 -5.14 -14.52 8.69
N VAL A 207 -4.15 -13.66 8.46
CA VAL A 207 -3.61 -13.46 7.10
C VAL A 207 -2.86 -14.70 6.62
N LEU A 208 -2.11 -15.37 7.50
CA LEU A 208 -1.40 -16.62 7.16
C LEU A 208 -2.33 -17.78 6.81
N ALA A 209 -3.53 -17.82 7.38
CA ALA A 209 -4.51 -18.87 7.10
C ALA A 209 -5.28 -18.63 5.80
N LEU A 210 -5.17 -17.44 5.19
CA LEU A 210 -5.91 -17.14 3.97
C LEU A 210 -5.40 -17.97 2.78
N PRO A 211 -6.31 -18.44 1.92
CA PRO A 211 -5.93 -19.10 0.69
C PRO A 211 -5.01 -18.23 -0.18
N PRO A 212 -4.09 -18.82 -0.96
CA PRO A 212 -3.06 -18.09 -1.70
C PRO A 212 -3.60 -17.21 -2.85
N HIS A 213 -4.89 -17.27 -3.19
CA HIS A 213 -5.50 -16.37 -4.17
C HIS A 213 -6.01 -15.07 -3.52
N ILE A 214 -6.12 -15.00 -2.19
CA ILE A 214 -6.43 -13.76 -1.46
C ILE A 214 -5.12 -13.00 -1.22
N ARG A 215 -5.01 -11.77 -1.73
CA ARG A 215 -3.74 -11.04 -1.85
C ARG A 215 -3.87 -9.62 -1.30
N PHE A 216 -2.85 -9.13 -0.60
CA PHE A 216 -2.75 -7.78 -0.04
C PHE A 216 -1.54 -7.06 -0.63
N LEU A 217 -1.79 -5.98 -1.39
CA LEU A 217 -0.76 -5.06 -1.85
C LEU A 217 -0.70 -3.89 -0.87
N LEU A 218 0.40 -3.77 -0.14
CA LEU A 218 0.65 -2.68 0.81
C LEU A 218 1.55 -1.65 0.16
N LEU A 219 1.11 -0.40 0.15
CA LEU A 219 1.86 0.74 -0.34
C LEU A 219 2.21 1.64 0.84
N THR A 220 3.50 1.75 1.15
CA THR A 220 3.96 2.44 2.36
C THR A 220 5.17 3.32 2.10
N ARG A 221 5.36 4.35 2.91
CA ARG A 221 6.62 5.09 2.95
C ARG A 221 7.64 4.41 3.89
N PRO A 222 8.96 4.48 3.62
CA PRO A 222 9.98 3.86 4.47
C PRO A 222 9.96 4.39 5.92
N GLU A 223 9.76 5.70 6.10
CA GLU A 223 9.77 6.38 7.40
C GLU A 223 8.66 5.92 8.36
N VAL A 224 7.61 5.30 7.83
CA VAL A 224 6.54 4.69 8.63
C VAL A 224 7.04 3.49 9.41
N GLY A 225 8.07 2.82 8.91
CA GLY A 225 8.66 1.64 9.56
C GLY A 225 7.82 0.36 9.45
N LEU A 226 6.74 0.33 8.66
CA LEU A 226 5.90 -0.87 8.53
C LEU A 226 6.69 -2.06 7.96
N ALA A 227 7.48 -1.86 6.91
CA ALA A 227 8.31 -2.93 6.33
C ALA A 227 9.31 -3.49 7.36
N ALA A 228 9.93 -2.63 8.17
CA ALA A 228 10.80 -3.05 9.26
C ALA A 228 10.04 -3.83 10.35
N ALA A 229 8.85 -3.36 10.73
CA ALA A 229 7.99 -4.00 11.72
C ALA A 229 7.51 -5.39 11.29
N LEU A 230 7.23 -5.58 9.99
CA LEU A 230 6.86 -6.88 9.39
C LEU A 230 8.06 -7.83 9.36
N ARG A 231 9.26 -7.35 8.98
CA ARG A 231 10.49 -8.15 9.00
C ARG A 231 10.85 -8.62 10.40
N ALA A 232 10.75 -7.73 11.39
CA ALA A 232 11.00 -8.06 12.79
C ALA A 232 10.05 -9.16 13.32
N ARG A 233 8.85 -9.27 12.74
CA ARG A 233 7.85 -10.30 13.06
C ARG A 233 7.96 -11.54 12.18
N GLN A 234 8.93 -11.61 11.27
CA GLN A 234 9.07 -12.70 10.29
C GLN A 234 7.78 -12.94 9.48
N ALA A 235 7.05 -11.87 9.16
CA ALA A 235 5.83 -11.98 8.37
C ALA A 235 6.12 -12.62 7.00
N ASN A 236 5.27 -13.54 6.57
CA ASN A 236 5.32 -14.12 5.22
C ASN A 236 4.90 -13.06 4.20
N CYS A 237 5.85 -12.24 3.75
CA CYS A 237 5.63 -11.05 2.95
C CYS A 237 6.74 -10.92 1.90
N VAL A 238 6.36 -10.53 0.68
CA VAL A 238 7.29 -10.08 -0.35
C VAL A 238 7.62 -8.62 -0.11
N TYR A 239 8.89 -8.26 -0.06
CA TYR A 239 9.32 -6.87 0.13
C TYR A 239 9.94 -6.34 -1.16
N ALA A 240 9.53 -5.14 -1.55
CA ALA A 240 10.10 -4.44 -2.68
C ALA A 240 10.17 -2.94 -2.40
N GLU A 241 11.10 -2.28 -3.07
CA GLU A 241 11.31 -0.84 -2.98
C GLU A 241 11.03 -0.17 -4.33
N MET A 242 10.34 0.96 -4.28
CA MET A 242 10.15 1.86 -5.42
C MET A 242 11.14 3.00 -5.29
N GLU A 243 11.97 3.14 -6.31
CA GLU A 243 12.80 4.32 -6.47
C GLU A 243 11.93 5.55 -6.77
N PRO A 244 12.35 6.76 -6.36
CA PRO A 244 11.69 7.99 -6.76
C PRO A 244 11.76 8.12 -8.29
N GLU A 245 10.68 8.62 -8.89
CA GLU A 245 10.67 8.88 -10.33
C GLU A 245 11.55 10.10 -10.61
N VAL A 246 12.72 9.85 -11.20
CA VAL A 246 13.56 10.92 -11.73
C VAL A 246 12.90 11.39 -13.02
N HIS A 247 12.11 12.46 -12.93
CA HIS A 247 11.69 13.19 -14.12
C HIS A 247 12.93 13.90 -14.69
N CYS A 248 13.62 13.24 -15.62
CA CYS A 248 14.51 13.96 -16.53
C CYS A 248 13.63 14.87 -17.37
N THR A 249 13.59 16.16 -17.03
CA THR A 249 12.98 17.17 -17.89
C THR A 249 13.71 17.12 -19.25
N PRO A 250 13.00 16.97 -20.38
CA PRO A 250 13.64 17.05 -21.69
C PRO A 250 14.05 18.51 -21.91
N GLY A 251 15.26 18.87 -21.49
CA GLY A 251 15.76 20.24 -21.60
C GLY A 251 16.97 20.56 -20.72
N GLU A 252 17.17 19.85 -19.61
CA GLU A 252 18.38 20.04 -18.79
C GLU A 252 19.44 19.02 -19.22
N SER A 253 20.18 19.39 -20.26
CA SER A 253 21.46 18.78 -20.58
C SER A 253 22.34 18.78 -19.33
N LEU A 254 22.68 17.58 -18.83
CA LEU A 254 23.70 17.36 -17.82
C LEU A 254 25.03 17.92 -18.35
N TRP A 255 25.33 19.18 -18.03
CA TRP A 255 26.70 19.68 -18.14
C TRP A 255 27.46 19.12 -16.95
N MET A 256 28.09 17.96 -17.14
CA MET A 256 29.21 17.61 -16.27
C MET A 256 30.34 18.60 -16.55
N SER A 257 30.51 19.60 -15.69
CA SER A 257 31.76 20.37 -15.68
C SER A 257 32.80 19.55 -14.93
N GLU A 258 33.81 19.06 -15.64
CA GLU A 258 35.08 18.59 -15.07
C GLU A 258 35.84 19.77 -14.41
N SER A 259 35.31 20.28 -13.30
CA SER A 259 36.00 21.20 -12.38
C SER A 259 34.99 21.58 -11.30
N GLY A 260 35.12 20.97 -10.12
CA GLY A 260 34.19 21.20 -9.02
C GLY A 260 34.20 22.65 -8.53
N VAL A 261 33.10 23.37 -8.78
CA VAL A 261 32.61 24.51 -7.99
C VAL A 261 31.09 24.60 -8.19
N VAL A 262 30.31 24.59 -7.10
CA VAL A 262 28.87 24.82 -7.09
C VAL A 262 28.59 26.32 -7.28
N LEU A 263 27.76 26.68 -8.26
CA LEU A 263 27.16 28.02 -8.36
C LEU A 263 25.65 27.91 -8.10
N GLN A 264 25.16 28.59 -7.06
CA GLN A 264 23.75 28.86 -6.87
C GLN A 264 23.28 29.86 -7.93
N ALA A 265 22.20 29.51 -8.65
CA ALA A 265 21.56 30.43 -9.59
C ALA A 265 20.60 31.35 -8.84
N GLY A 266 20.95 32.63 -8.77
CA GLY A 266 20.06 33.66 -8.26
C GLY A 266 20.76 34.97 -7.95
N GLU A 267 21.37 35.64 -8.92
CA GLU A 267 21.53 37.10 -8.87
C GLU A 267 21.84 37.69 -10.26
N VAL A 268 21.06 38.71 -10.64
CA VAL A 268 21.25 39.54 -11.83
C VAL A 268 22.17 40.71 -11.46
N PRO A 269 23.31 40.93 -12.13
CA PRO A 269 24.21 42.01 -11.74
C PRO A 269 23.72 43.36 -12.25
N ARG A 270 23.49 44.31 -11.34
CA ARG A 270 23.55 45.75 -11.63
C ARG A 270 24.89 46.29 -11.14
N VAL A 271 25.60 46.97 -12.04
CA VAL A 271 26.92 47.54 -11.84
C VAL A 271 26.82 49.06 -11.64
N ARG A 272 27.74 49.58 -10.80
CA ARG A 272 28.11 50.98 -10.45
C ARG A 272 27.29 51.63 -9.32
N GLU A 273 27.88 52.31 -8.33
CA GLU A 273 29.20 52.96 -8.20
C GLU A 273 29.55 53.12 -6.70
N ALA A 274 30.83 53.07 -6.35
CA ALA A 274 31.32 53.22 -4.97
C ALA A 274 31.51 54.70 -4.59
N PRO A 275 31.41 55.04 -3.29
CA PRO A 275 32.26 56.09 -2.73
C PRO A 275 33.14 55.60 -1.57
N LEU A 276 34.32 56.21 -1.57
CA LEU A 276 35.50 56.00 -0.74
C LEU A 276 35.24 56.06 0.77
N ALA A 277 35.96 55.18 1.49
CA ALA A 277 36.13 55.22 2.93
C ALA A 277 37.07 56.36 3.36
N HIS A 278 36.68 57.07 4.41
CA HIS A 278 37.61 57.79 5.27
C HIS A 278 37.37 57.38 6.73
N SER A 279 38.28 56.57 7.28
CA SER A 279 38.59 56.60 8.70
C SER A 279 39.56 57.75 8.97
N PRO A 280 39.51 58.32 10.18
CA PRO A 280 40.77 58.62 10.85
C PRO A 280 40.78 58.12 12.29
N LEU A 281 41.88 57.47 12.63
CA LEU A 281 42.30 57.12 13.97
C LEU A 281 43.55 57.94 14.31
N ALA A 282 43.62 58.33 15.58
CA ALA A 282 44.77 58.81 16.35
C ALA A 282 45.06 60.32 16.36
N LEU A 283 45.09 60.90 17.58
CA LEU A 283 46.35 61.13 18.31
C LEU A 283 46.10 61.66 19.74
N LYS A 284 46.93 61.17 20.68
CA LYS A 284 47.05 61.65 22.07
C LYS A 284 48.00 62.87 22.15
N GLY A 285 47.59 63.88 22.91
CA GLY A 285 48.40 64.79 23.78
C GLY A 285 49.22 65.91 23.11
N PRO A 286 49.82 66.85 23.88
CA PRO A 286 49.70 67.13 25.33
C PRO A 286 49.47 68.64 25.66
N VAL A 287 49.64 68.98 26.95
CA VAL A 287 49.61 70.27 27.71
C VAL A 287 48.31 70.53 28.46
#